data_AF-A0A432LUU2-F1
#
_entry.id   AF-A0A432LUU2-F1
#
_cell.length_a   1.000
_cell.length_b   1.000
_cell.length_c   1.000
_cell.angle_alpha   90.00
_cell.angle_beta   90.00
_cell.angle_gamma   90.00
#
_symmetry.space_group_name_H-M   'P 1'
#
loop_
_entity.id
_entity.type
_entity.pdbx_description
1 polymer ?
#
loop_
_entity_poly.entity_id
_entity_poly.type
_entity_poly.pdbx_seq_one_letter_code
_entity_poly.pdbx_strand_id
1 'polypeptide(L)'
;MKAAPVRKDNLKYTAQIIGVKSGNKVRTDHTYLAQVSKELERLQAAREQIITDAFSVFEKRYVTPAALLLQHFGDSRKAARWLCSHQKVFGGRTAYDVIVEGDDEMVWDEIQRIVRMISVIQYA
;
A
#
# COMPACT_ATOMS: atom_id res chain seq x y z
N MET A 1 38.05 18.38 39.93
CA MET A 1 36.66 18.52 39.42
C MET A 1 35.82 17.42 40.06
N LYS A 2 34.85 17.75 40.93
CA LYS A 2 33.96 16.75 41.56
C LYS A 2 32.81 16.44 40.60
N ALA A 3 32.61 15.18 40.26
CA ALA A 3 31.44 14.72 39.51
C ALA A 3 30.18 14.90 40.36
N ALA A 4 29.14 15.50 39.77
CA ALA A 4 27.85 15.70 40.41
C ALA A 4 27.13 14.35 40.65
N PRO A 5 26.36 14.20 41.74
CA PRO A 5 25.67 12.94 42.04
C PRO A 5 24.47 12.76 41.09
N VAL A 6 24.46 11.64 40.37
CA VAL A 6 23.35 11.21 39.51
C VAL A 6 22.10 10.99 40.36
N ARG A 7 21.04 11.75 40.07
CA ARG A 7 19.72 11.64 40.72
C ARG A 7 19.16 10.21 40.56
N LYS A 8 18.84 9.56 41.67
CA LYS A 8 18.37 8.15 41.77
C LYS A 8 17.00 7.91 41.11
N ASP A 9 16.35 8.98 40.73
CA ASP A 9 15.00 9.08 40.18
C ASP A 9 14.95 8.53 38.74
N ASN A 10 16.10 8.54 38.04
CA ASN A 10 16.22 7.99 36.67
C ASN A 10 16.43 6.46 36.62
N LEU A 11 16.70 5.79 37.74
CA LEU A 11 16.90 4.33 37.73
C LEU A 11 15.58 3.53 37.68
N LYS A 12 14.43 4.15 37.99
CA LYS A 12 13.15 3.44 37.92
C LYS A 12 12.61 3.34 36.50
N TYR A 13 12.88 4.33 35.64
CA TYR A 13 12.42 4.29 34.25
C TYR A 13 13.25 3.32 33.38
N THR A 14 14.52 3.09 33.71
CA THR A 14 15.36 2.12 32.99
C THR A 14 15.13 0.68 33.47
N ALA A 15 14.69 0.47 34.71
CA ALA A 15 14.37 -0.86 35.23
C ALA A 15 13.14 -1.50 34.54
N GLN A 16 12.23 -0.70 33.97
CA GLN A 16 11.05 -1.21 33.26
C GLN A 16 11.33 -1.56 31.79
N ILE A 17 12.42 -1.03 31.22
CA ILE A 17 12.88 -1.36 29.85
C ILE A 17 13.84 -2.57 29.86
N ILE A 18 14.49 -2.84 31.00
CA ILE A 18 15.42 -3.96 31.15
C ILE A 18 14.85 -4.96 32.16
N GLY A 19 13.74 -5.61 31.78
CA GLY A 19 13.38 -6.91 32.33
C GLY A 19 14.50 -7.91 32.05
N VAL A 20 15.49 -7.99 32.96
CA VAL A 20 16.40 -9.13 33.02
C VAL A 20 15.64 -10.26 33.69
N LYS A 21 14.95 -11.06 32.87
CA LYS A 21 15.06 -12.51 33.03
C LYS A 21 16.10 -12.97 32.03
N SER A 22 17.34 -13.05 32.52
CA SER A 22 18.42 -13.78 31.90
C SER A 22 17.89 -15.17 31.50
N GLY A 23 17.82 -15.43 30.19
CA GLY A 23 17.36 -16.71 29.64
C GLY A 23 16.46 -16.67 28.39
N ASN A 24 15.86 -15.54 28.00
CA ASN A 24 14.86 -15.59 26.91
C ASN A 24 14.69 -14.32 26.03
N LYS A 25 15.62 -13.37 26.04
CA LYS A 25 15.45 -12.07 25.36
C LYS A 25 15.69 -12.11 23.83
N VAL A 26 16.70 -12.85 23.36
CA VAL A 26 16.96 -13.02 21.92
C VAL A 26 15.83 -13.81 21.22
N ARG A 27 15.17 -14.72 21.95
CA ARG A 27 14.00 -15.47 21.46
C ARG A 27 12.75 -14.61 21.30
N THR A 28 12.59 -13.53 22.05
CA THR A 28 11.38 -12.69 22.02
C THR A 28 11.40 -11.67 20.88
N ASP A 29 12.55 -11.06 20.59
CA ASP A 29 12.67 -10.10 19.47
C ASP A 29 12.53 -10.79 18.11
N HIS A 30 13.17 -11.95 17.91
CA HIS A 30 12.99 -12.75 16.68
C HIS A 30 11.56 -13.29 16.55
N THR A 31 10.91 -13.64 17.65
CA THR A 31 9.51 -14.10 17.64
C THR A 31 8.57 -12.94 17.31
N TYR A 32 8.80 -11.75 17.85
CA TYR A 32 8.00 -10.55 17.55
C TYR A 32 8.17 -10.10 16.09
N LEU A 33 9.40 -10.05 15.57
CA LEU A 33 9.64 -9.73 14.15
C LEU A 33 8.99 -10.77 13.22
N ALA A 34 9.02 -12.05 13.57
CA ALA A 34 8.33 -13.09 12.82
C ALA A 34 6.80 -12.93 12.87
N GLN A 35 6.24 -12.51 14.00
CA GLN A 35 4.81 -12.17 14.12
C GLN A 35 4.44 -10.97 13.26
N VAL A 36 5.26 -9.91 13.28
CA VAL A 36 5.06 -8.72 12.43
C VAL A 36 5.16 -9.09 10.95
N SER A 37 6.14 -9.92 10.54
CA SER A 37 6.26 -10.38 9.15
C SER A 37 5.01 -11.14 8.71
N LYS A 38 4.53 -12.08 9.52
CA LYS A 38 3.30 -12.84 9.24
C LYS A 38 2.07 -11.93 9.14
N GLU A 39 1.99 -10.94 10.02
CA GLU A 39 0.88 -9.99 9.99
C GLU A 39 0.94 -9.08 8.76
N LEU A 40 2.14 -8.62 8.36
CA LEU A 40 2.34 -7.89 7.11
C LEU A 40 1.95 -8.73 5.89
N GLU A 41 2.33 -10.01 5.84
CA GLU A 41 1.91 -10.93 4.77
C GLU A 41 0.38 -11.09 4.74
N ARG A 42 -0.25 -11.26 5.90
CA ARG A 42 -1.71 -11.36 6.02
C ARG A 42 -2.41 -10.09 5.54
N LEU A 43 -1.93 -8.92 5.96
CA LEU A 43 -2.47 -7.62 5.55
C LEU A 43 -2.25 -7.37 4.06
N GLN A 44 -1.10 -7.74 3.52
CA GLN A 44 -0.81 -7.64 2.10
C GLN A 44 -1.75 -8.54 1.29
N ALA A 45 -1.96 -9.78 1.71
CA ALA A 45 -2.91 -10.69 1.06
C ALA A 45 -4.34 -10.14 1.08
N ALA A 46 -4.79 -9.62 2.24
CA ALA A 46 -6.11 -9.00 2.37
C ALA A 46 -6.25 -7.77 1.47
N ARG A 47 -5.21 -6.92 1.41
CA ARG A 47 -5.18 -5.75 0.53
C ARG A 47 -5.28 -6.15 -0.94
N GLU A 48 -4.53 -7.14 -1.38
CA GLU A 48 -4.56 -7.61 -2.77
C GLU A 48 -5.90 -8.25 -3.16
N GLN A 49 -6.57 -8.91 -2.21
CA GLN A 49 -7.93 -9.41 -2.41
C GLN A 49 -8.91 -8.26 -2.63
N ILE A 50 -8.89 -7.24 -1.75
CA ILE A 50 -9.75 -6.05 -1.86
C ILE A 50 -9.52 -5.32 -3.19
N ILE A 51 -8.27 -5.18 -3.62
CA ILE A 51 -7.92 -4.58 -4.92
C ILE A 51 -8.58 -5.34 -6.07
N THR A 52 -8.53 -6.69 -6.04
CA THR A 52 -9.12 -7.54 -7.08
C THR A 52 -10.65 -7.47 -7.07
N ASP A 53 -11.26 -7.41 -5.88
CA ASP A 53 -12.71 -7.29 -5.73
C ASP A 53 -13.21 -5.94 -6.24
N ALA A 54 -12.50 -4.85 -5.92
CA ALA A 54 -12.80 -3.51 -6.42
C ALA A 54 -12.75 -3.44 -7.94
N PHE A 55 -11.77 -4.10 -8.58
CA PHE A 55 -11.70 -4.18 -10.04
C PHE A 55 -12.87 -4.96 -10.63
N SER A 56 -13.31 -6.03 -9.97
CA SER A 56 -14.47 -6.81 -10.42
C SER A 56 -15.77 -6.00 -10.38
N VAL A 57 -15.93 -5.11 -9.41
CA VAL A 57 -17.06 -4.16 -9.35
C VAL A 57 -16.93 -3.10 -10.45
N PHE A 58 -15.74 -2.54 -10.63
CA PHE A 58 -15.43 -1.57 -11.67
C PHE A 58 -15.72 -2.12 -13.07
N GLU A 59 -15.25 -3.32 -13.38
CA GLU A 59 -15.44 -3.98 -14.68
C GLU A 59 -16.92 -4.18 -15.02
N LYS A 60 -17.73 -4.58 -14.03
CA LYS A 60 -19.19 -4.73 -14.21
C LYS A 60 -19.88 -3.40 -14.49
N ARG A 61 -19.40 -2.31 -13.88
CA ARG A 61 -20.03 -0.99 -14.00
C ARG A 61 -19.55 -0.22 -15.23
N TYR A 62 -18.27 -0.36 -15.58
CA TYR A 62 -17.56 0.45 -16.56
C TYR A 62 -16.83 -0.47 -17.56
N VAL A 63 -17.61 -1.19 -18.36
CA VAL A 63 -17.13 -2.26 -19.25
C VAL A 63 -16.04 -1.75 -20.22
N THR A 64 -16.26 -0.61 -20.87
CA THR A 64 -15.32 -0.08 -21.86
C THR A 64 -13.99 0.37 -21.24
N PRO A 65 -13.96 1.22 -20.18
CA PRO A 65 -12.73 1.54 -19.48
C PRO A 65 -11.97 0.31 -18.95
N ALA A 66 -12.69 -0.68 -18.40
CA ALA A 66 -12.08 -1.89 -17.90
C ALA A 66 -11.42 -2.72 -19.02
N ALA A 67 -12.09 -2.86 -20.16
CA ALA A 67 -11.52 -3.56 -21.32
C ALA A 67 -10.24 -2.89 -21.83
N LEU A 68 -10.20 -1.55 -21.88
CA LEU A 68 -9.01 -0.80 -22.27
C LEU A 68 -7.84 -1.00 -21.30
N LEU A 69 -8.13 -0.96 -20.00
CA LEU A 69 -7.12 -1.23 -18.97
C LEU A 69 -6.58 -2.66 -19.05
N LEU A 70 -7.46 -3.65 -19.26
CA LEU A 70 -7.06 -5.04 -19.44
C LEU A 70 -6.20 -5.23 -20.69
N GLN A 71 -6.56 -4.59 -21.79
CA GLN A 71 -5.76 -4.61 -23.02
C GLN A 71 -4.37 -4.00 -22.80
N HIS A 72 -4.30 -2.88 -22.06
CA HIS A 72 -3.04 -2.18 -21.80
C HIS A 72 -2.13 -2.91 -20.81
N PHE A 73 -2.68 -3.38 -19.68
CA PHE A 73 -1.91 -4.01 -18.62
C PHE A 73 -1.73 -5.53 -18.81
N GLY A 74 -2.55 -6.16 -19.64
CA GLY A 74 -2.54 -7.59 -19.95
C GLY A 74 -3.14 -8.49 -18.86
N ASP A 75 -3.32 -7.98 -17.64
CA ASP A 75 -3.97 -8.70 -16.56
C ASP A 75 -4.75 -7.77 -15.61
N SER A 76 -5.79 -8.33 -14.99
CA SER A 76 -6.69 -7.60 -14.10
C SER A 76 -6.02 -7.11 -12.83
N ARG A 77 -5.01 -7.80 -12.30
CA ARG A 77 -4.33 -7.40 -11.06
C ARG A 77 -3.51 -6.13 -11.26
N LYS A 78 -2.79 -6.01 -12.38
CA LYS A 78 -2.04 -4.79 -12.71
C LYS A 78 -2.97 -3.62 -12.96
N ALA A 79 -4.06 -3.82 -13.70
CA ALA A 79 -5.09 -2.81 -13.92
C ALA A 79 -5.71 -2.33 -12.59
N ALA A 80 -6.09 -3.26 -11.72
CA ALA A 80 -6.64 -2.97 -10.41
C ALA A 80 -5.67 -2.18 -9.52
N ARG A 81 -4.40 -2.59 -9.48
CA ARG A 81 -3.35 -1.88 -8.75
C ARG A 81 -3.15 -0.47 -9.27
N TRP A 82 -3.23 -0.25 -10.58
CA TRP A 82 -3.14 1.09 -11.15
C TRP A 82 -4.30 1.97 -10.67
N LEU A 83 -5.54 1.47 -10.69
CA LEU A 83 -6.71 2.21 -10.18
C LEU A 83 -6.59 2.54 -8.68
N CYS A 84 -6.04 1.63 -7.88
CA CYS A 84 -5.80 1.83 -6.44
C CYS A 84 -4.52 2.63 -6.09
N SER A 85 -3.69 2.97 -7.07
CA SER A 85 -2.46 3.72 -6.81
C SER A 85 -2.75 5.21 -6.72
N HIS A 86 -2.05 5.91 -5.83
CA HIS A 86 -2.13 7.37 -5.72
C HIS A 86 -1.43 8.00 -6.92
N GLN A 87 -2.13 8.85 -7.67
CA GLN A 87 -1.61 9.41 -8.91
C GLN A 87 -1.59 10.93 -8.87
N LYS A 88 -0.47 11.52 -9.31
CA LYS A 88 -0.32 12.99 -9.35
C LYS A 88 -1.37 13.67 -10.22
N VAL A 89 -1.77 13.01 -11.33
CA VAL A 89 -2.82 13.51 -12.23
C VAL A 89 -4.15 13.69 -11.49
N PHE A 90 -4.45 12.87 -10.48
CA PHE A 90 -5.65 12.96 -9.64
C PHE A 90 -5.45 13.77 -8.35
N GLY A 91 -4.41 14.62 -8.30
CA GLY A 91 -4.09 15.40 -7.11
C GLY A 91 -3.56 14.54 -5.95
N GLY A 92 -2.97 13.38 -6.25
CA GLY A 92 -2.46 12.43 -5.26
C GLY A 92 -3.50 11.43 -4.76
N ARG A 93 -4.72 11.44 -5.30
CA ARG A 93 -5.77 10.46 -4.98
C ARG A 93 -5.68 9.22 -5.87
N THR A 94 -6.46 8.20 -5.52
CA THR A 94 -6.65 7.02 -6.39
C THR A 94 -7.72 7.30 -7.44
N ALA A 95 -7.75 6.49 -8.50
CA ALA A 95 -8.80 6.61 -9.51
C ALA A 95 -10.19 6.32 -8.92
N TYR A 96 -10.27 5.42 -7.93
CA TYR A 96 -11.53 5.11 -7.25
C TYR A 96 -12.06 6.29 -6.43
N ASP A 97 -11.19 7.04 -5.76
CA ASP A 97 -11.60 8.23 -5.01
C ASP A 97 -12.25 9.26 -5.95
N VAL A 98 -11.64 9.48 -7.12
CA VAL A 98 -12.14 10.41 -8.14
C VAL A 98 -13.50 9.96 -8.70
N ILE A 99 -13.68 8.67 -8.97
CA ILE A 99 -14.95 8.11 -9.45
C ILE A 99 -16.07 8.29 -8.40
N VAL A 100 -15.76 8.07 -7.12
CA VAL A 100 -16.76 8.23 -6.04
C VAL A 100 -17.21 9.68 -5.89
N GLU A 101 -16.34 10.63 -6.21
CA GLU A 101 -16.67 12.06 -6.22
C GLU A 101 -17.46 12.50 -7.48
N GLY A 102 -17.60 11.62 -8.47
CA GLY A 102 -18.39 11.86 -9.69
C GLY A 102 -17.59 12.44 -10.85
N ASP A 103 -16.28 12.57 -10.72
CA ASP A 103 -15.37 13.09 -11.76
C ASP A 103 -14.87 11.96 -12.70
N ASP A 104 -15.78 11.06 -13.10
CA ASP A 104 -15.47 9.85 -13.89
C ASP A 104 -14.72 10.18 -15.21
N GLU A 105 -15.09 11.27 -15.87
CA GLU A 105 -14.47 11.68 -17.14
C GLU A 105 -12.97 11.95 -17.01
N MET A 106 -12.54 12.50 -15.86
CA MET A 106 -11.12 12.71 -15.58
C MET A 106 -10.34 11.39 -15.58
N VAL A 107 -10.96 10.33 -15.04
CA VAL A 107 -10.35 9.00 -15.03
C VAL A 107 -10.35 8.39 -16.42
N TRP A 108 -11.41 8.60 -17.21
CA TRP A 108 -11.51 8.10 -18.58
C TRP A 108 -10.47 8.73 -19.50
N ASP A 109 -10.29 10.03 -19.42
CA ASP A 109 -9.26 10.76 -20.16
C ASP A 109 -7.86 10.22 -19.82
N GLU A 110 -7.60 9.96 -18.55
CA GLU A 110 -6.32 9.42 -18.11
C GLU A 110 -6.10 7.98 -18.60
N ILE A 111 -7.14 7.13 -18.57
CA ILE A 111 -7.07 5.78 -19.15
C ILE A 111 -6.74 5.86 -20.64
N GLN A 112 -7.42 6.73 -21.39
CA GLN A 112 -7.13 6.91 -22.81
C GLN A 112 -5.69 7.39 -23.03
N ARG A 113 -5.19 8.32 -22.19
CA ARG A 113 -3.83 8.84 -22.27
C ARG A 113 -2.79 7.74 -22.09
N ILE A 114 -2.92 6.89 -21.07
CA ILE A 114 -1.93 5.82 -20.81
C ILE A 114 -2.00 4.71 -21.87
N VAL A 115 -3.19 4.39 -22.38
CA VAL A 115 -3.37 3.40 -23.44
C VAL A 115 -2.71 3.89 -24.73
N ARG A 116 -2.91 5.16 -25.09
CA ARG A 116 -2.33 5.78 -26.31
C ARG A 116 -0.80 5.90 -26.26
N MET A 117 -0.20 5.95 -25.07
CA MET A 117 1.26 6.10 -24.92
C MET A 117 2.05 4.91 -25.50
N ILE A 118 1.46 3.71 -25.60
CA ILE A 118 2.11 2.54 -26.21
C ILE A 118 1.96 2.51 -27.73
N SER A 119 0.84 3.00 -28.28
CA SER A 119 0.66 3.07 -29.74
C SER A 119 1.75 3.91 -30.42
N VAL A 120 2.34 4.89 -29.73
CA VAL A 120 3.45 5.70 -30.28
C VAL A 120 4.79 4.95 -30.28
N ILE A 121 4.99 3.98 -29.39
CA ILE A 121 6.26 3.23 -29.25
C ILE A 121 6.30 2.01 -30.19
N GLN A 122 5.15 1.46 -30.58
CA GLN A 122 5.10 0.31 -31.51
C GLN A 122 5.31 0.66 -32.99
N TYR A 123 5.32 1.96 -33.35
CA TYR A 123 5.55 2.45 -34.71
C TYR A 123 6.82 3.33 -34.85
N ALA A 124 7.71 3.32 -33.84
CA ALA A 124 9.01 4.00 -33.85
C ALA A 124 10.14 2.97 -33.92
#